data_AF-A0A1Q9ASI8-F1
#
_entry.id   AF-A0A1Q9ASI8-F1
#
_cell.length_a   1.000
_cell.length_b   1.000
_cell.length_c   1.000
_cell.angle_alpha   90.00
_cell.angle_beta   90.00
_cell.angle_gamma   90.00
#
_symmetry.space_group_name_H-M   'P 1'
#
loop_
_entity.id
_entity.type
_entity.pdbx_description
1 polymer ?
#
loop_
_entity_poly.entity_id
_entity_poly.type
_entity_poly.pdbx_seq_one_letter_code
_entity_poly.pdbx_strand_id
1 'polypeptide(L)' 'MNAMSSEQRAAYLAGVIEGLAIARYNKDGKQKTGLGCIYDWYYKDKSNLKLIHDAFDKYPTYPPGSIVDVLVKQKCGE' A
#
# COMPACT_ATOMS: atom_id res chain seq x y z
N MET A 1 13.52 -3.21 -5.48
CA MET A 1 12.98 -4.36 -4.72
C MET A 1 13.90 -5.58 -4.69
N ASN A 2 14.66 -5.85 -5.76
CA ASN A 2 15.43 -7.10 -5.89
C ASN A 2 16.67 -7.19 -4.99
N ALA A 3 17.19 -6.06 -4.50
CA ALA A 3 18.32 -6.01 -3.58
C ALA A 3 17.94 -6.18 -2.09
N MET A 4 16.65 -6.27 -1.75
CA MET A 4 16.17 -6.42 -0.37
C MET A 4 15.91 -7.89 -0.02
N SER A 5 16.04 -8.27 1.25
CA SER A 5 15.50 -9.54 1.76
C SER A 5 13.97 -9.53 1.75
N SER A 6 13.34 -10.69 1.94
CA SER A 6 11.88 -10.78 2.11
C SER A 6 11.38 -9.92 3.28
N GLU A 7 12.09 -9.93 4.40
CA GLU A 7 11.75 -9.14 5.60
C GLU A 7 11.90 -7.64 5.34
N GLN A 8 12.99 -7.22 4.69
CA GLN A 8 13.20 -5.82 4.33
C GLN A 8 12.11 -5.31 3.39
N ARG A 9 11.69 -6.12 2.41
CA ARG A 9 10.56 -5.79 1.52
C ARG A 9 9.26 -5.66 2.29
N ALA A 10 8.97 -6.60 3.19
CA ALA A 10 7.75 -6.59 3.99
C ALA A 10 7.70 -5.36 4.91
N ALA A 11 8.81 -5.03 5.58
CA ALA A 11 8.91 -3.85 6.44
C ALA A 11 8.76 -2.55 5.65
N TYR A 12 9.39 -2.43 4.49
CA TYR A 12 9.24 -1.27 3.60
C TYR A 12 7.78 -1.06 3.18
N LEU A 13 7.12 -2.12 2.72
CA LEU A 13 5.72 -2.06 2.31
C LEU A 13 4.79 -1.74 3.49
N ALA A 14 5.01 -2.34 4.66
CA ALA A 14 4.26 -2.03 5.87
C ALA A 14 4.35 -0.53 6.23
N GLY A 15 5.53 0.07 6.10
CA GLY A 15 5.72 1.51 6.32
C GLY A 15 4.96 2.39 5.31
N VAL A 16 4.96 2.02 4.03
CA VAL A 16 4.16 2.70 3.00
C VAL A 16 2.67 2.62 3.34
N ILE A 17 2.19 1.43 3.68
CA ILE A 17 0.78 1.19 4.03
C ILE A 17 0.36 1.99 5.26
N GLU A 18 1.20 2.04 6.30
CA GLU A 18 0.95 2.85 7.49
C GLU A 18 0.85 4.35 7.14
N GLY A 19 1.77 4.86 6.34
CA GLY A 19 1.74 6.25 5.89
C GLY A 19 0.46 6.60 5.14
N LEU A 20 0.02 5.73 4.22
CA LEU A 20 -1.21 5.92 3.46
C LEU A 20 -2.46 5.81 4.35
N ALA A 21 -2.48 4.85 5.27
CA ALA A 21 -3.58 4.66 6.21
C ALA A 21 -3.77 5.87 7.14
N ILE A 22 -2.67 6.41 7.69
CA ILE A 22 -2.71 7.61 8.54
C ILE A 22 -3.09 8.86 7.74
N ALA A 23 -2.57 9.00 6.52
CA ALA A 23 -2.98 10.09 5.63
C ALA A 23 -4.49 10.05 5.37
N ARG A 24 -5.04 8.87 5.09
CA ARG A 24 -6.49 8.69 4.88
C ARG A 24 -7.30 8.95 6.15
N TYR A 25 -6.85 8.46 7.30
CA TYR A 25 -7.48 8.73 8.59
C TYR A 25 -7.60 10.23 8.87
N ASN A 26 -6.53 10.99 8.61
CA ASN A 26 -6.53 12.44 8.78
C ASN A 26 -7.47 13.13 7.78
N LYS A 27 -7.46 12.71 6.52
CA LYS A 27 -8.35 13.23 5.47
C LYS A 27 -9.83 13.00 5.80
N ASP A 28 -10.17 11.83 6.33
CA ASP A 28 -11.55 11.43 6.63
C ASP A 28 -12.07 12.01 7.97
N GLY A 29 -11.39 13.01 8.55
CA GLY A 29 -11.78 13.59 9.84
C GLY A 29 -11.68 12.60 10.99
N LYS A 30 -10.63 11.77 11.00
CA LYS A 30 -10.38 10.72 12.00
C LYS A 30 -11.41 9.59 11.99
N GLN A 31 -12.13 9.40 10.89
CA GLN A 31 -12.95 8.21 10.70
C GLN A 31 -12.07 7.02 10.32
N LYS A 32 -12.34 5.86 10.91
CA LYS A 32 -11.52 4.66 10.71
C LYS A 32 -11.87 3.86 9.45
N THR A 33 -12.95 4.21 8.74
CA THR A 33 -13.44 3.43 7.60
C THR A 33 -12.41 3.36 6.46
N GLY A 34 -11.86 4.50 6.02
CA GLY A 34 -10.85 4.53 4.95
C GLY A 34 -9.54 3.85 5.36
N LEU A 35 -9.03 4.16 6.56
CA LEU A 35 -7.87 3.49 7.17
C LEU A 35 -8.07 1.98 7.26
N GLY A 36 -9.25 1.54 7.70
CA GLY A 36 -9.60 0.13 7.83
C GLY A 36 -9.59 -0.59 6.49
N CYS A 37 -10.11 0.04 5.43
CA CYS A 37 -10.04 -0.52 4.08
C CYS A 37 -8.58 -0.74 3.63
N ILE A 38 -7.69 0.22 3.88
CA ILE A 38 -6.28 0.14 3.48
C ILE A 38 -5.56 -1.01 4.18
N TYR A 39 -5.76 -1.14 5.50
CA TYR A 39 -5.20 -2.26 6.25
C TYR A 39 -5.77 -3.60 5.83
N ASP A 40 -7.09 -3.68 5.62
CA ASP A 40 -7.74 -4.91 5.21
C ASP A 40 -7.26 -5.36 3.83
N TRP A 41 -7.12 -4.41 2.89
CA TRP A 41 -6.58 -4.67 1.56
C TRP A 41 -5.17 -5.27 1.63
N TYR A 42 -4.28 -4.71 2.44
CA TYR A 42 -2.89 -5.19 2.49
C TYR A 42 -2.68 -6.43 3.38
N TYR A 43 -3.25 -6.45 4.59
CA TYR A 43 -2.92 -7.46 5.60
C TYR A 43 -3.84 -8.69 5.56
N LYS A 44 -5.10 -8.56 5.13
CA LYS A 44 -6.04 -9.71 5.13
C LYS A 44 -5.98 -10.51 3.83
N ASP A 45 -5.77 -9.84 2.70
CA ASP A 45 -5.73 -10.49 1.39
C ASP A 45 -4.30 -10.56 0.85
N LYS A 46 -3.68 -11.73 1.04
CA LYS A 46 -2.30 -12.02 0.63
C LYS A 46 -2.09 -11.94 -0.89
N SER A 47 -3.15 -12.02 -1.70
CA SER A 47 -3.04 -11.91 -3.16
C SER A 47 -2.60 -10.50 -3.60
N ASN A 48 -2.87 -9.48 -2.78
CA ASN A 48 -2.49 -8.09 -3.07
C ASN A 48 -0.97 -7.87 -3.05
N LEU A 49 -0.20 -8.72 -2.35
CA LEU A 49 1.26 -8.63 -2.40
C LEU A 49 1.79 -8.93 -3.81
N LYS A 50 1.20 -9.93 -4.50
CA LYS A 50 1.55 -10.21 -5.89
C LYS A 50 1.19 -9.04 -6.80
N LEU A 51 -0.01 -8.46 -6.64
CA LEU A 51 -0.45 -7.29 -7.39
C LEU A 51 0.53 -6.11 -7.25
N ILE A 52 1.00 -5.84 -6.04
CA ILE A 52 1.97 -4.77 -5.76
C ILE A 52 3.29 -5.04 -6.50
N HIS A 53 3.80 -6.27 -6.43
CA HIS A 53 5.04 -6.64 -7.12
C HIS A 53 4.91 -6.55 -8.64
N ASP A 54 3.82 -7.08 -9.21
CA ASP A 54 3.54 -6.99 -10.64
C ASP A 54 3.46 -5.52 -11.09
N ALA A 55 2.90 -4.64 -10.26
CA ALA A 55 2.83 -3.20 -10.55
C ALA A 55 4.20 -2.52 -10.50
N PHE A 56 5.08 -2.91 -9.58
CA PHE A 56 6.46 -2.41 -9.55
C PHE A 56 7.25 -2.79 -10.80
N ASP A 57 7.08 -4.02 -11.29
CA ASP A 57 7.72 -4.47 -12.53
C ASP A 57 7.16 -3.76 -13.76
N LYS A 58 5.86 -3.47 -13.76
CA LYS A 58 5.19 -2.75 -14.86
C LYS A 58 5.53 -1.26 -14.89
N TYR A 59 5.79 -0.64 -13.74
CA TYR A 59 5.99 0.80 -13.60
C TYR A 59 7.31 1.16 -12.89
N PRO A 60 8.47 0.69 -13.39
CA PRO A 60 9.73 0.72 -12.64
C PRO A 60 10.30 2.12 -12.42
N THR A 61 9.85 3.12 -13.19
CA THR A 61 10.31 4.51 -13.09
C THR A 61 9.59 5.32 -12.01
N TYR A 62 8.49 4.81 -11.46
CA TYR A 62 7.71 5.52 -10.44
C TYR A 62 8.15 5.11 -9.04
N PRO A 63 8.06 6.04 -8.05
CA PRO A 63 8.32 5.69 -6.66
C PRO A 63 7.37 4.58 -6.19
N PRO A 64 7.86 3.54 -5.49
CA PRO A 64 7.02 2.44 -5.02
C PRO A 64 5.82 2.92 -4.19
N GLY A 65 6.02 3.90 -3.32
CA GLY A 65 4.93 4.48 -2.53
C GLY A 65 3.80 5.10 -3.37
N SER A 66 4.14 5.76 -4.49
CA SER A 66 3.15 6.33 -5.41
C SER A 66 2.38 5.24 -6.17
N ILE A 67 3.02 4.14 -6.52
CA ILE A 67 2.34 2.99 -7.14
C ILE A 67 1.33 2.39 -6.15
N VAL A 68 1.73 2.19 -4.89
CA VAL A 68 0.83 1.64 -3.86
C VAL A 68 -0.33 2.60 -3.57
N ASP A 69 -0.09 3.92 -3.54
CA ASP A 69 -1.15 4.93 -3.39
C ASP A 69 -2.23 4.79 -4.47
N VAL A 70 -1.84 4.64 -5.73
CA VAL A 70 -2.81 4.45 -6.83
C VAL A 70 -3.60 3.15 -6.67
N LEU A 71 -2.95 2.04 -6.31
CA LEU A 71 -3.63 0.76 -6.09
C LEU A 71 -4.63 0.85 -4.93
N VAL A 72 -4.23 1.51 -3.84
CA VAL A 72 -5.10 1.79 -2.69
C VAL A 72 -6.31 2.62 -3.11
N LYS A 73 -6.10 3.70 -3.86
CA LYS A 73 -7.21 4.56 -4.34
C LYS A 73 -8.18 3.81 -5.24
N GLN A 74 -7.68 2.91 -6.10
CA GLN A 74 -8.53 2.06 -6.93
C GLN A 74 -9.39 1.10 -6.09
N LYS A 75 -8.89 0.62 -4.95
CA LYS A 75 -9.61 -0.34 -4.09
C LYS A 75 -10.51 0.32 -3.06
N CYS A 76 -10.02 1.36 -2.40
CA CYS A 76 -10.62 1.97 -1.20
C CYS A 76 -11.17 3.38 -1.46
N GLY A 77 -11.11 3.86 -2.70
CA GLY A 77 -11.48 5.23 -3.06
C GLY A 77 -10.46 6.26 -2.60
N GLU A 78 -10.69 7.53 -2.93
CA GLU A 78 -9.81 8.64 -2.56
C GLU A 78 -10.00 9.11 -1.12
#